data_AF-A0A9W6B647-F1
#
_entry.id   AF-A0A9W6B647-F1
#
_cell.length_a   1.000
_cell.length_b   1.000
_cell.length_c   1.000
_cell.angle_alpha   90.00
_cell.angle_beta   90.00
_cell.angle_gamma   90.00
#
_symmetry.space_group_name_H-M   'P 1'
#
loop_
_entity.id
_entity.type
_entity.pdbx_description
1 polymer ?
#
loop_
_entity_poly.entity_id
_entity_poly.type
_entity_poly.pdbx_seq_one_letter_code
_entity_poly.pdbx_strand_id
1 'polypeptide(L)'
;MSIYVFRAAKIRFTYKNLNGSLIEYIETFLCCIFKRKDACKRFYKTTSLTQTINSLVGKPLTIRQRNLIGGALSPKLLITKCSSNLHNLLILDANSIKTCWIELRPKGIIAHFVNLLNKYMFIAPYYNLDIKKQTAGEYTLALKHNYINVLVSGKSQDFMEKLIQQKLIQPTKKPEDF
;
A
#
# COMPACT_ATOMS: atom_id res chain seq x y z
N MET A 1 -33.27 -24.89 -2.56
CA MET A 1 -32.21 -24.88 -1.53
C MET A 1 -30.87 -24.97 -2.26
N SER A 2 -30.31 -23.82 -2.65
CA SER A 2 -29.13 -23.78 -3.52
C SER A 2 -27.93 -23.29 -2.72
N ILE A 3 -27.00 -24.20 -2.48
CA ILE A 3 -25.71 -23.96 -1.84
C ILE A 3 -24.78 -23.37 -2.88
N TYR A 4 -24.28 -22.15 -2.66
CA TYR A 4 -23.25 -21.54 -3.51
C TYR A 4 -21.89 -21.60 -2.81
N VAL A 5 -21.03 -22.48 -3.29
CA VAL A 5 -19.62 -22.56 -2.91
C VAL A 5 -18.84 -21.58 -3.78
N PHE A 6 -18.31 -20.50 -3.20
CA PHE A 6 -17.45 -19.55 -3.94
C PHE A 6 -15.96 -19.80 -3.63
N ARG A 7 -15.24 -20.20 -4.68
CA ARG A 7 -13.79 -20.43 -4.75
C ARG A 7 -13.08 -19.10 -5.06
N ALA A 8 -12.05 -18.75 -4.29
CA ALA A 8 -11.08 -17.66 -4.48
C ALA A 8 -11.50 -16.50 -5.41
N ALA A 9 -12.08 -15.44 -4.84
CA ALA A 9 -12.43 -14.22 -5.57
C ALA A 9 -11.17 -13.51 -6.09
N LYS A 10 -10.93 -13.60 -7.40
CA LYS A 10 -10.02 -12.74 -8.16
C LYS A 10 -10.79 -11.45 -8.46
N ILE A 11 -10.76 -10.48 -7.54
CA ILE A 11 -11.43 -9.20 -7.74
C ILE A 11 -10.63 -8.39 -8.78
N ARG A 12 -11.16 -8.28 -10.00
CA ARG A 12 -10.66 -7.41 -11.07
C ARG A 12 -11.40 -6.08 -10.99
N PHE A 13 -10.67 -4.98 -10.75
CA PHE A 13 -11.19 -3.64 -10.99
C PHE A 13 -10.68 -3.16 -12.35
N THR A 14 -11.59 -2.71 -13.21
CA THR A 14 -11.29 -2.15 -14.54
C THR A 14 -11.56 -0.65 -14.53
N TYR A 15 -10.65 0.13 -15.12
CA TYR A 15 -10.89 1.53 -15.46
C TYR A 15 -10.60 1.74 -16.96
N LYS A 16 -11.43 2.58 -17.60
CA LYS A 16 -11.16 3.07 -18.97
C LYS A 16 -10.32 4.34 -18.89
N ASN A 17 -9.28 4.44 -19.72
CA ASN A 17 -8.57 5.71 -19.92
C ASN A 17 -9.42 6.67 -20.77
N LEU A 18 -9.08 7.97 -20.77
CA LEU A 18 -9.75 9.02 -21.56
C LEU A 18 -9.81 8.73 -23.07
N ASN A 19 -8.92 7.86 -23.57
CA ASN A 19 -8.87 7.42 -24.98
C ASN A 19 -9.61 6.09 -25.24
N GLY A 20 -10.40 5.59 -24.29
CA GLY A 20 -11.19 4.35 -24.48
C GLY A 20 -10.40 3.03 -24.37
N SER A 21 -9.07 3.07 -24.32
CA SER A 21 -8.23 1.88 -24.10
C SER A 21 -8.39 1.34 -22.68
N LEU A 22 -8.64 0.03 -22.56
CA LEU A 22 -8.63 -0.70 -21.29
C LEU A 22 -7.19 -0.78 -20.79
N ILE A 23 -6.88 0.05 -19.80
CA ILE A 23 -5.63 -0.10 -19.04
C ILE A 23 -5.97 -0.98 -17.85
N GLU A 24 -5.42 -2.20 -17.82
CA GLU A 24 -5.42 -3.04 -16.62
C GLU A 24 -4.54 -2.39 -15.55
N TYR A 25 -5.08 -1.37 -14.88
CA TYR A 25 -4.50 -0.90 -13.63
C TYR A 25 -4.82 -1.94 -12.58
N ILE A 26 -3.83 -2.76 -12.25
CA ILE A 26 -3.93 -3.65 -11.11
C ILE A 26 -3.89 -2.75 -9.86
N GLU A 27 -5.05 -2.26 -9.40
CA GLU A 27 -5.22 -1.83 -8.00
C GLU A 27 -5.00 -3.08 -7.14
N THR A 28 -3.72 -3.38 -6.88
CA THR A 28 -3.27 -4.71 -6.47
C THR A 28 -3.52 -4.91 -4.98
N PHE A 29 -4.78 -5.07 -4.59
CA PHE A 29 -5.12 -5.71 -3.32
C PHE A 29 -4.82 -7.21 -3.44
N LEU A 30 -3.54 -7.58 -3.40
CA LEU A 30 -3.11 -8.94 -3.75
C LEU A 30 -2.85 -9.83 -2.54
N CYS A 31 -3.89 -10.61 -2.20
CA CYS A 31 -3.88 -11.76 -1.30
C CYS A 31 -2.67 -12.70 -1.53
N CYS A 32 -1.72 -12.74 -0.59
CA CYS A 32 -0.65 -13.75 -0.55
C CYS A 32 -0.76 -14.68 0.68
N ILE A 33 -1.15 -15.95 0.47
CA ILE A 33 -1.16 -17.03 1.49
C ILE A 33 0.12 -17.89 1.33
N PHE A 34 1.01 -17.94 2.35
CA PHE A 34 1.59 -19.16 2.98
C PHE A 34 2.78 -18.89 3.96
N LYS A 35 2.85 -19.73 5.00
CA LYS A 35 3.75 -19.76 6.19
C LYS A 35 5.25 -19.95 5.89
N ARG A 36 6.14 -19.46 6.80
CA ARG A 36 7.63 -19.68 6.97
C ARG A 36 8.59 -18.48 6.82
N LYS A 37 8.86 -17.75 7.93
CA LYS A 37 10.06 -16.94 8.25
C LYS A 37 10.84 -16.33 7.07
N ASP A 38 10.63 -15.03 6.83
CA ASP A 38 11.54 -14.05 6.19
C ASP A 38 10.66 -12.87 5.68
N ALA A 39 10.77 -11.71 6.33
CA ALA A 39 9.69 -10.73 6.37
C ALA A 39 9.58 -9.78 5.15
N CYS A 40 10.67 -9.52 4.41
CA CYS A 40 10.64 -8.57 3.28
C CYS A 40 10.53 -9.24 1.89
N LYS A 41 11.01 -10.48 1.72
CA LYS A 41 11.01 -11.16 0.41
C LYS A 41 9.65 -11.79 0.05
N ARG A 42 8.68 -11.73 0.96
CA ARG A 42 7.49 -12.61 0.95
C ARG A 42 6.23 -12.04 0.30
N PHE A 43 6.28 -10.82 -0.22
CA PHE A 43 5.09 -10.15 -0.77
C PHE A 43 4.99 -10.23 -2.30
N TYR A 44 6.05 -10.71 -2.98
CA TYR A 44 6.16 -10.68 -4.43
C TYR A 44 6.36 -12.12 -4.96
N LYS A 45 5.33 -12.72 -5.57
CA LYS A 45 5.41 -14.10 -6.09
C LYS A 45 5.44 -14.18 -7.62
N THR A 46 4.77 -13.27 -8.32
CA THR A 46 4.74 -13.27 -9.79
C THR A 46 5.73 -12.25 -10.34
N THR A 47 6.58 -12.67 -11.29
CA THR A 47 7.59 -11.80 -11.92
C THR A 47 6.95 -10.56 -12.55
N SER A 48 5.82 -10.71 -13.24
CA SER A 48 5.10 -9.60 -13.89
C SER A 48 4.54 -8.56 -12.89
N LEU A 49 3.94 -9.02 -11.79
CA LEU A 49 3.45 -8.14 -10.73
C LEU A 49 4.60 -7.39 -10.07
N THR A 50 5.70 -8.10 -9.78
CA THR A 50 6.89 -7.49 -9.17
C THR A 50 7.49 -6.42 -10.08
N GLN A 51 7.53 -6.67 -11.39
CA GLN A 51 7.97 -5.69 -12.38
C GLN A 51 7.05 -4.48 -12.42
N THR A 52 5.73 -4.68 -12.39
CA THR A 52 4.72 -3.61 -12.38
C THR A 52 4.84 -2.75 -11.12
N ILE A 53 5.01 -3.36 -9.96
CA ILE A 53 5.20 -2.63 -8.70
C ILE A 53 6.53 -1.87 -8.74
N ASN A 54 7.60 -2.52 -9.20
CA ASN A 54 8.91 -1.89 -9.32
C ASN A 54 8.93 -0.74 -10.33
N SER A 55 8.13 -0.78 -11.40
CA SER A 55 8.02 0.32 -12.35
C SER A 55 7.28 1.51 -11.72
N LEU A 56 6.20 1.25 -10.98
CA LEU A 56 5.38 2.27 -10.32
C LEU A 56 6.10 2.96 -9.16
N VAL A 57 6.61 2.19 -8.19
CA VAL A 57 7.17 2.73 -6.94
C VAL A 57 8.69 2.56 -6.81
N GLY A 58 9.36 1.98 -7.81
CA GLY A 58 10.81 1.71 -7.78
C GLY A 58 11.13 0.37 -7.10
N LYS A 59 12.37 -0.12 -7.26
CA LYS A 59 12.88 -1.37 -6.65
C LYS A 59 13.05 -1.24 -5.12
N PRO A 60 13.11 -2.37 -4.37
CA PRO A 60 13.32 -2.31 -2.92
C PRO A 60 14.65 -1.65 -2.60
N LEU A 61 14.66 -0.86 -1.53
CA LEU A 61 15.88 -0.21 -1.06
C LEU A 61 16.92 -1.27 -0.67
N THR A 62 18.15 -1.05 -1.12
CA THR A 62 19.30 -1.88 -0.74
C THR A 62 19.55 -1.78 0.77
N ILE A 63 20.30 -2.73 1.34
CA ILE A 63 20.63 -2.71 2.78
C ILE A 63 21.36 -1.40 3.15
N ARG A 64 22.29 -0.95 2.31
CA ARG A 64 23.01 0.32 2.50
C ARG A 64 22.04 1.52 2.54
N GLN A 65 21.15 1.63 1.56
CA GLN A 65 20.13 2.69 1.52
C GLN A 65 19.20 2.64 2.73
N ARG A 66 18.80 1.43 3.17
CA ARG A 66 17.94 1.25 4.34
C ARG A 66 18.61 1.77 5.62
N ASN A 67 19.89 1.48 5.81
CA ASN A 67 20.62 1.92 7.01
C ASN A 67 20.78 3.44 7.03
N LEU A 68 21.04 4.07 5.88
CA LEU A 68 21.16 5.54 5.76
C LEU A 68 19.88 6.27 6.18
N ILE A 69 18.71 5.68 5.91
CA ILE A 69 17.41 6.28 6.25
C ILE A 69 16.82 5.74 7.57
N GLY A 70 17.59 4.99 8.37
CA GLY A 70 17.11 4.43 9.63
C GLY A 70 16.00 3.37 9.47
N GLY A 71 16.01 2.63 8.36
CA GLY A 71 15.05 1.56 8.03
C GLY A 71 13.98 1.99 7.00
N ALA A 72 13.56 1.05 6.15
CA ALA A 72 12.53 1.33 5.13
C ALA A 72 11.10 0.98 5.56
N LEU A 73 10.93 0.21 6.63
CA LEU A 73 9.63 -0.28 7.07
C LEU A 73 9.18 0.44 8.34
N SER A 74 7.91 0.83 8.39
CA SER A 74 7.33 1.43 9.59
C SER A 74 7.13 0.39 10.70
N PRO A 75 7.02 0.84 11.96
CA PRO A 75 6.32 0.09 12.99
C PRO A 75 4.89 -0.25 12.55
N LYS A 76 4.25 -1.19 13.24
CA LYS A 76 2.85 -1.54 13.00
C LYS A 76 1.95 -0.34 13.32
N LEU A 77 1.13 0.08 12.37
CA LEU A 77 0.18 1.20 12.50
C LEU A 77 -1.25 0.67 12.56
N LEU A 78 -2.11 1.37 13.29
CA LEU A 78 -3.54 1.06 13.36
C LEU A 78 -4.27 1.80 12.25
N ILE A 79 -5.11 1.10 11.48
CA ILE A 79 -5.98 1.71 10.48
C ILE A 79 -7.28 2.13 11.18
N THR A 80 -7.56 3.44 11.20
CA THR A 80 -8.75 4.00 11.85
C THR A 80 -9.93 4.11 10.88
N LYS A 81 -9.67 4.60 9.65
CA LYS A 81 -10.67 4.84 8.59
C LYS A 81 -10.08 4.49 7.23
N CYS A 82 -10.93 4.19 6.26
CA CYS A 82 -10.52 3.91 4.89
C CYS A 82 -11.66 4.16 3.90
N SER A 83 -11.36 4.21 2.60
CA SER A 83 -12.39 4.29 1.55
C SER A 83 -13.28 3.04 1.52
N SER A 84 -14.48 3.14 0.94
CA SER A 84 -15.46 2.05 0.84
C SER A 84 -14.88 0.78 0.18
N ASN A 85 -14.11 0.95 -0.90
CA ASN A 85 -13.44 -0.15 -1.60
C ASN A 85 -12.49 -0.94 -0.68
N LEU A 86 -11.73 -0.21 0.13
CA LEU A 86 -10.80 -0.77 1.12
C LEU A 86 -11.53 -1.35 2.33
N HIS A 87 -12.63 -0.73 2.72
CA HIS A 87 -13.43 -1.12 3.87
C HIS A 87 -13.96 -2.55 3.69
N ASN A 88 -14.49 -2.86 2.50
CA ASN A 88 -14.97 -4.21 2.17
C ASN A 88 -13.86 -5.26 2.31
N LEU A 89 -12.61 -4.92 1.99
CA LEU A 89 -11.47 -5.81 2.15
C LEU A 89 -11.01 -5.94 3.61
N LEU A 90 -11.29 -4.96 4.46
CA LEU A 90 -10.87 -4.93 5.86
C LEU A 90 -11.94 -5.46 6.83
N ILE A 91 -13.23 -5.42 6.47
CA ILE A 91 -14.33 -5.92 7.33
C ILE A 91 -14.45 -7.44 7.32
N LEU A 92 -13.95 -8.14 6.29
CA LEU A 92 -14.06 -9.60 6.19
C LEU A 92 -13.50 -10.35 7.41
N ASP A 93 -12.72 -9.66 8.25
CA ASP A 93 -12.23 -10.14 9.53
C ASP A 93 -12.73 -9.22 10.65
N ALA A 94 -14.00 -9.39 11.03
CA ALA A 94 -14.69 -8.51 11.99
C ALA A 94 -14.00 -8.48 13.37
N ASN A 95 -13.22 -9.52 13.70
CA ASN A 95 -12.58 -9.69 15.00
C ASN A 95 -11.10 -9.27 14.99
N SER A 96 -10.53 -8.85 13.86
CA SER A 96 -9.11 -8.49 13.80
C SER A 96 -8.84 -6.99 13.90
N ILE A 97 -7.76 -6.67 14.58
CA ILE A 97 -7.25 -5.31 14.67
C ILE A 97 -6.67 -4.93 13.30
N LYS A 98 -7.35 -4.00 12.63
CA LYS A 98 -6.98 -3.49 11.31
C LYS A 98 -5.67 -2.73 11.41
N THR A 99 -4.60 -3.33 10.89
CA THR A 99 -3.26 -2.77 11.02
C THR A 99 -2.49 -2.84 9.72
N CYS A 100 -1.55 -1.93 9.55
CA CYS A 100 -0.66 -1.89 8.39
C CYS A 100 0.79 -1.59 8.75
N TRP A 101 1.68 -1.95 7.83
CA TRP A 101 3.07 -1.52 7.80
C TRP A 101 3.33 -0.77 6.50
N ILE A 102 4.00 0.37 6.58
CA ILE A 102 4.37 1.16 5.41
C ILE A 102 5.82 0.85 5.04
N GLU A 103 6.05 0.41 3.82
CA GLU A 103 7.36 0.24 3.20
C GLU A 103 7.65 1.46 2.32
N LEU A 104 8.79 2.11 2.57
CA LEU A 104 9.32 3.17 1.73
C LEU A 104 10.01 2.61 0.50
N ARG A 105 9.72 3.21 -0.64
CA ARG A 105 10.32 2.89 -1.93
C ARG A 105 10.88 4.16 -2.57
N PRO A 106 11.81 4.04 -3.53
CA PRO A 106 12.41 5.20 -4.19
C PRO A 106 11.40 6.15 -4.84
N LYS A 107 10.32 5.62 -5.44
CA LYS A 107 9.31 6.41 -6.17
C LYS A 107 7.92 6.40 -5.50
N GLY A 108 7.80 5.86 -4.29
CA GLY A 108 6.52 5.80 -3.61
C GLY A 108 6.55 5.02 -2.31
N ILE A 109 5.37 4.57 -1.89
CA ILE A 109 5.18 3.76 -0.70
C ILE A 109 4.32 2.54 -0.99
N ILE A 110 4.43 1.55 -0.11
CA ILE A 110 3.56 0.39 -0.09
C ILE A 110 3.07 0.20 1.34
N ALA A 111 1.77 0.31 1.59
CA ALA A 111 1.18 -0.06 2.86
C ALA A 111 0.68 -1.51 2.80
N HIS A 112 1.35 -2.39 3.54
CA HIS A 112 1.02 -3.79 3.70
C HIS A 112 0.02 -3.96 4.82
N PHE A 113 -1.07 -4.66 4.60
CA PHE A 113 -2.00 -5.06 5.65
C PHE A 113 -2.42 -6.52 5.45
N VAL A 114 -2.92 -7.14 6.51
CA VAL A 114 -3.33 -8.55 6.50
C VAL A 114 -4.76 -8.63 6.99
N ASN A 115 -5.56 -9.43 6.31
CA ASN A 115 -6.89 -9.81 6.75
C ASN A 115 -6.98 -11.34 6.67
N LEU A 116 -7.37 -11.99 7.77
CA LEU A 116 -7.35 -13.45 7.93
C LEU A 116 -5.97 -14.03 7.57
N LEU A 117 -5.87 -14.66 6.39
CA LEU A 117 -4.64 -15.26 5.85
C LEU A 117 -4.13 -14.55 4.59
N ASN A 118 -4.83 -13.50 4.17
CA ASN A 118 -4.63 -12.80 2.92
C ASN A 118 -3.89 -11.49 3.19
N LYS A 119 -2.75 -11.33 2.54
CA LYS A 119 -1.97 -10.09 2.58
C LYS A 119 -2.46 -9.15 1.50
N TYR A 120 -2.49 -7.87 1.75
CA TYR A 120 -2.95 -6.87 0.82
C TYR A 120 -1.97 -5.71 0.81
N MET A 121 -1.88 -5.01 -0.32
CA MET A 121 -0.92 -3.94 -0.53
C MET A 121 -1.66 -2.73 -1.10
N PHE A 122 -1.54 -1.60 -0.41
CA PHE A 122 -1.92 -0.30 -0.94
C PHE A 122 -0.67 0.37 -1.49
N ILE A 123 -0.58 0.44 -2.82
CA ILE A 123 0.61 0.89 -3.54
C ILE A 123 0.36 2.31 -4.03
N ALA A 124 1.14 3.26 -3.53
CA ALA A 124 0.95 4.67 -3.84
C ALA A 124 2.27 5.31 -4.29
N PRO A 125 2.41 5.66 -5.57
CA PRO A 125 3.58 6.41 -6.04
C PRO A 125 3.53 7.85 -5.54
N TYR A 126 4.70 8.47 -5.29
CA TYR A 126 4.78 9.79 -4.65
C TYR A 126 4.07 10.89 -5.42
N TYR A 127 4.07 10.82 -6.75
CA TYR A 127 3.41 11.82 -7.62
C TYR A 127 1.88 11.80 -7.51
N ASN A 128 1.26 10.71 -7.04
CA ASN A 128 -0.20 10.63 -6.82
C ASN A 128 -0.59 10.50 -5.33
N LEU A 129 0.39 10.34 -4.44
CA LEU A 129 0.14 10.11 -3.02
C LEU A 129 -0.09 11.45 -2.32
N ASP A 130 -1.24 11.65 -1.70
CA ASP A 130 -1.50 12.77 -0.81
C ASP A 130 -1.41 12.36 0.65
N ILE A 131 -0.67 13.14 1.44
CA ILE A 131 -0.48 12.88 2.87
C ILE A 131 -1.02 14.09 3.60
N LYS A 132 -2.04 13.87 4.45
CA LYS A 132 -2.65 14.92 5.26
C LYS A 132 -2.65 14.52 6.71
N LYS A 133 -2.20 15.40 7.60
CA LYS A 133 -2.37 15.23 9.05
C LYS A 133 -3.78 15.71 9.40
N GLN A 134 -4.61 14.85 9.99
CA GLN A 134 -5.99 15.21 10.37
C GLN A 134 -6.03 15.82 11.78
N THR A 135 -5.82 14.98 12.79
CA THR A 135 -5.92 15.32 14.22
C THR A 135 -4.61 14.95 14.95
N ALA A 136 -4.58 14.99 16.28
CA ALA A 136 -3.41 14.65 17.09
C ALA A 136 -3.04 13.17 16.96
N GLY A 137 -2.19 12.87 15.96
CA GLY A 137 -1.63 11.53 15.72
C GLY A 137 -2.28 10.75 14.59
N GLU A 138 -3.24 11.31 13.84
CA GLU A 138 -3.87 10.62 12.70
C GLU A 138 -3.39 11.20 11.35
N TYR A 139 -2.93 10.33 10.46
CA TYR A 139 -2.52 10.68 9.11
C TYR A 139 -3.38 9.99 8.07
N THR A 140 -3.83 10.73 7.08
CA THR A 140 -4.48 10.21 5.88
C THR A 140 -3.46 10.04 4.77
N LEU A 141 -3.38 8.83 4.22
CA LEU A 141 -2.68 8.49 3.00
C LEU A 141 -3.72 8.29 1.90
N ALA A 142 -3.80 9.21 0.95
CA ALA A 142 -4.79 9.22 -0.11
C ALA A 142 -4.14 9.00 -1.49
N LEU A 143 -4.85 8.28 -2.34
CA LEU A 143 -4.50 8.01 -3.73
C LEU A 143 -5.80 8.12 -4.55
N LYS A 144 -6.02 9.27 -5.20
CA LYS A 144 -7.25 9.58 -5.93
C LYS A 144 -8.51 9.36 -5.05
N HIS A 145 -9.31 8.34 -5.35
CA HIS A 145 -10.55 8.00 -4.64
C HIS A 145 -10.36 7.02 -3.48
N ASN A 146 -9.15 6.48 -3.31
CA ASN A 146 -8.84 5.53 -2.25
C ASN A 146 -8.01 6.20 -1.15
N TYR A 147 -8.30 5.90 0.12
CA TYR A 147 -7.51 6.43 1.23
C TYR A 147 -7.46 5.45 2.41
N ILE A 148 -6.41 5.58 3.22
CA ILE A 148 -6.26 4.90 4.51
C ILE A 148 -5.86 5.96 5.53
N ASN A 149 -6.59 6.02 6.64
CA ASN A 149 -6.18 6.75 7.81
C ASN A 149 -5.45 5.83 8.77
N VAL A 150 -4.31 6.30 9.27
CA VAL A 150 -3.45 5.58 10.20
C VAL A 150 -3.22 6.39 11.46
N LEU A 151 -3.31 5.70 12.60
CA LEU A 151 -2.92 6.25 13.89
C LEU A 151 -1.42 6.07 14.09
N VAL A 152 -0.77 7.13 14.54
CA VAL A 152 0.68 7.30 14.62
C VAL A 152 1.03 7.82 16.02
N SER A 153 1.94 7.12 16.68
CA SER A 153 2.42 7.41 18.03
C SER A 153 3.88 6.99 18.22
N GLY A 154 4.65 7.75 19.00
CA GLY A 154 6.06 7.44 19.31
C GLY A 154 6.92 7.29 18.05
N LYS A 155 7.69 6.20 17.94
CA LYS A 155 8.62 5.93 16.81
C LYS A 155 7.98 5.96 15.42
N SER A 156 6.66 5.76 15.33
CA SER A 156 5.97 5.86 14.03
C SER A 156 5.84 7.31 13.55
N GLN A 157 5.92 8.29 14.44
CA GLN A 157 5.93 9.70 14.09
C GLN A 157 7.20 10.07 13.31
N ASP A 158 8.36 9.67 13.82
CA ASP A 158 9.66 9.85 13.13
C ASP A 158 9.64 9.21 11.73
N PHE A 159 8.98 8.06 11.60
CA PHE A 159 8.80 7.41 10.31
C PHE A 159 7.92 8.23 9.35
N MET A 160 6.82 8.81 9.83
CA MET A 160 5.93 9.63 9.01
C MET A 160 6.60 10.93 8.57
N GLU A 161 7.38 11.55 9.45
CA GLU A 161 8.17 12.74 9.10
C GLU A 161 9.18 12.40 7.99
N LYS A 162 9.89 11.27 8.12
CA LYS A 162 10.77 10.77 7.06
C LYS A 162 10.05 10.52 5.74
N LEU A 163 8.85 9.93 5.78
CA LEU A 163 8.03 9.67 4.60
C LEU A 163 7.65 10.99 3.90
N ILE A 164 7.27 12.01 4.67
CA ILE A 164 6.96 13.35 4.13
C ILE A 164 8.20 13.97 3.50
N GLN A 165 9.37 13.91 4.16
CA GLN A 165 10.63 14.41 3.61
C GLN A 165 11.01 13.71 2.30
N GLN A 166 10.83 12.38 2.22
CA GLN A 166 11.06 11.65 0.97
C GLN A 166 10.12 12.08 -0.15
N LYS A 167 8.84 12.34 0.16
CA LYS A 167 7.89 12.85 -0.83
C LYS A 167 8.32 14.23 -1.36
N LEU A 168 8.80 15.13 -0.49
CA LEU A 168 9.21 16.49 -0.88
C LEU A 168 10.41 16.51 -1.86
N ILE A 169 11.30 15.52 -1.77
CA ILE A 169 12.46 15.39 -2.67
C ILE A 169 12.02 14.93 -4.08
N GLN A 170 10.86 14.28 -4.19
CA GLN A 170 10.41 13.64 -5.43
C GLN A 170 9.55 14.59 -6.26
N PRO A 171 9.60 14.50 -7.61
CA PRO A 171 8.79 15.37 -8.48
C PRO A 171 7.30 15.13 -8.26
N THR A 172 6.52 16.21 -8.25
CA THR A 172 5.07 16.21 -8.02
C THR A 172 4.25 15.85 -9.27
N LYS A 173 4.84 15.92 -10.47
CA LYS A 173 4.20 15.57 -11.74
C LYS A 173 4.58 14.17 -12.20
N LYS A 174 3.74 13.54 -13.03
CA LYS A 174 4.11 12.24 -13.61
C LYS A 174 5.33 12.43 -14.52
N PRO A 175 6.17 11.39 -14.69
CA PRO A 175 7.30 11.44 -15.62
C PRO A 175 6.89 11.75 -17.07
N GLU A 176 5.64 11.47 -17.44
CA GLU A 176 5.07 11.70 -18.77
C GLU A 176 4.63 13.16 -19.00
N ASP A 177 4.56 13.98 -17.94
CA ASP A 177 4.09 15.37 -17.98
C ASP A 177 5.26 16.39 -17.97
N PHE A 178 6.50 15.94 -18.21
CA PHE A 178 7.72 16.75 -18.29
C PHE A 178 8.27 16.82 -19.72
#